data_AF-A0AAD0F117-F1
#
_entry.id   AF-A0AAD0F117-F1
#
_cell.length_a   1.000
_cell.length_b   1.000
_cell.length_c   1.000
_cell.angle_alpha   90.00
_cell.angle_beta   90.00
_cell.angle_gamma   90.00
#
_symmetry.space_group_name_H-M   'P 1'
#
loop_
_entity.id
_entity.type
_entity.pdbx_description
1 polymer ?
#
loop_
_entity_poly.entity_id
_entity_poly.type
_entity_poly.pdbx_seq_one_letter_code
_entity_poly.pdbx_strand_id
1 'polypeptide(L)'
;MILHYFVEGENERKLIETIKNKYLYSGKIKIINTIQNKIPNSILRTLERETVVVLVFDTDVEKIDILDENIKLIKNSNNVKDVICIPQIKNLEDELIYSTNINKIVDLLESKSKKDFKNDFNNCKNLMKKLEDKEFKISKLWSRNAVDIYKKYKNDSEVIKKKV
;
A
#
# COMPACT_ATOMS: atom_id res chain seq x y z
N MET A 1 -14.25 -10.05 -6.39
CA MET A 1 -13.35 -9.86 -5.24
C MET A 1 -13.56 -8.46 -4.70
N ILE A 2 -14.03 -8.35 -3.44
CA ILE A 2 -14.25 -7.05 -2.80
C ILE A 2 -12.99 -6.72 -2.00
N LEU A 3 -12.28 -5.66 -2.37
CA LEU A 3 -11.06 -5.24 -1.68
C LEU A 3 -11.29 -4.03 -0.79
N HIS A 4 -10.66 -4.06 0.37
CA HIS A 4 -10.54 -2.90 1.26
C HIS A 4 -9.08 -2.70 1.66
N TYR A 5 -8.49 -1.59 1.23
CA TYR A 5 -7.10 -1.23 1.47
C TYR A 5 -7.00 -0.38 2.75
N PHE A 6 -6.21 -0.83 3.71
CA PHE A 6 -5.70 0.00 4.79
C PHE A 6 -4.28 0.43 4.45
N VAL A 7 -4.05 1.74 4.42
CA VAL A 7 -2.76 2.34 4.06
C VAL A 7 -2.33 3.34 5.13
N GLU A 8 -1.04 3.61 5.23
CA GLU A 8 -0.52 4.49 6.29
C GLU A 8 -0.80 5.97 6.07
N GLY A 9 -0.79 6.44 4.82
CA GLY A 9 -0.90 7.86 4.50
C GLY A 9 -1.64 8.17 3.20
N GLU A 10 -1.70 9.47 2.91
CA GLU A 10 -2.35 10.02 1.72
C GLU A 10 -1.60 9.66 0.43
N ASN A 11 -0.27 9.50 0.49
CA ASN A 11 0.53 9.18 -0.69
C ASN A 11 0.20 7.78 -1.22
N GLU A 12 0.11 6.79 -0.33
CA GLU A 12 -0.26 5.41 -0.66
C GLU A 12 -1.67 5.37 -1.21
N ARG A 13 -2.59 6.10 -0.56
CA ARG A 13 -3.96 6.26 -1.05
C ARG A 13 -3.95 6.80 -2.47
N LYS A 14 -3.25 7.92 -2.72
CA LYS A 14 -3.17 8.56 -4.03
C LYS A 14 -2.60 7.62 -5.09
N LEU A 15 -1.54 6.87 -4.75
CA LEU A 15 -0.95 5.90 -5.65
C LEU A 15 -1.96 4.83 -6.02
N ILE A 16 -2.56 4.16 -5.03
CA ILE A 16 -3.57 3.11 -5.27
C ILE A 16 -4.74 3.68 -6.05
N GLU A 17 -5.20 4.90 -5.74
CA GLU A 17 -6.28 5.55 -6.51
C GLU A 17 -5.92 5.83 -7.96
N THR A 18 -4.64 6.04 -8.26
CA THR A 18 -4.13 6.30 -9.61
C THR A 18 -3.97 5.02 -10.41
N ILE A 19 -3.48 3.95 -9.78
CA ILE A 19 -3.18 2.68 -10.46
C ILE A 19 -4.32 1.65 -10.35
N LYS A 20 -5.30 1.87 -9.46
CA LYS A 20 -6.55 1.08 -9.45
C LYS A 20 -7.23 1.22 -10.80
N ASN A 21 -7.85 0.14 -11.26
CA ASN A 21 -8.45 -0.03 -12.59
C ASN A 21 -7.47 -0.46 -13.68
N LYS A 22 -6.27 0.12 -13.78
CA LYS A 22 -5.28 -0.31 -14.80
C LYS A 22 -4.45 -1.49 -14.31
N TYR A 23 -3.84 -1.36 -13.14
CA TYR A 23 -2.88 -2.34 -12.62
C TYR A 23 -3.38 -3.09 -11.40
N LEU A 24 -4.24 -2.48 -10.58
CA LEU A 24 -4.79 -3.11 -9.38
C LEU A 24 -6.30 -3.34 -9.48
N TYR A 25 -6.79 -4.35 -8.78
CA TYR A 25 -8.22 -4.52 -8.51
C TYR A 25 -8.76 -3.34 -7.70
N SER A 26 -9.92 -2.82 -8.10
CA SER A 26 -10.56 -1.69 -7.41
C SER A 26 -11.03 -2.10 -6.01
N GLY A 27 -11.02 -1.15 -5.08
CA GLY A 27 -11.44 -1.35 -3.69
C GLY A 27 -11.62 -0.04 -2.94
N LYS A 28 -12.26 -0.13 -1.77
CA LYS A 28 -12.33 1.00 -0.83
C LYS A 28 -10.96 1.19 -0.18
N ILE A 29 -10.55 2.43 0.07
CA ILE A 29 -9.25 2.75 0.68
C ILE A 29 -9.51 3.55 1.94
N LYS A 30 -8.83 3.19 3.03
CA LYS A 30 -8.91 3.88 4.31
C LYS A 30 -7.52 4.09 4.88
N ILE A 31 -7.24 5.30 5.32
CA ILE A 31 -5.94 5.67 5.87
C ILE A 31 -5.95 5.34 7.36
N ILE A 32 -5.20 4.32 7.73
CA ILE A 32 -4.98 3.86 9.12
C ILE A 32 -3.58 3.27 9.15
N ASN A 33 -2.66 3.89 9.89
CA ASN A 33 -1.36 3.27 10.17
C ASN A 33 -1.58 2.06 11.09
N THR A 34 -1.54 0.86 10.52
CA THR A 34 -1.86 -0.41 11.20
C THR A 34 -0.72 -0.95 12.07
N ILE A 35 0.47 -0.36 11.95
CA ILE A 35 1.63 -0.63 12.82
C ILE A 35 1.53 0.15 14.13
N GLN A 36 1.00 1.37 14.08
CA GLN A 36 0.94 2.25 15.26
C GLN A 36 -0.43 2.26 15.92
N ASN A 37 -1.51 2.02 15.18
CA ASN A 37 -2.88 2.15 15.68
C ASN A 37 -3.68 0.86 15.53
N LYS A 38 -4.48 0.54 16.54
CA LYS A 38 -5.45 -0.55 16.47
C LYS A 38 -6.60 -0.17 15.53
N ILE A 39 -7.01 -1.08 14.67
CA ILE A 39 -8.16 -0.89 13.79
C ILE A 39 -9.43 -0.96 14.65
N PRO A 40 -10.26 0.10 14.67
CA PRO A 40 -11.51 0.08 15.42
C PRO A 40 -12.48 -0.99 14.89
N ASN A 41 -13.09 -1.74 15.80
CA ASN A 41 -14.10 -2.76 15.47
C ASN A 41 -15.30 -2.18 14.68
N SER A 42 -15.61 -0.90 14.88
CA SER A 42 -16.64 -0.20 14.09
C SER A 42 -16.33 -0.22 12.59
N ILE A 43 -15.06 -0.10 12.20
CA ILE A 43 -14.64 -0.15 10.81
C ILE A 43 -14.83 -1.56 10.25
N LEU A 44 -14.40 -2.58 11.00
CA LEU A 44 -14.55 -3.98 10.58
C LEU A 44 -16.02 -4.37 10.38
N ARG A 45 -16.92 -3.83 11.20
CA ARG A 45 -18.37 -4.02 11.07
C ARG A 45 -18.98 -3.33 9.84
N THR A 46 -18.34 -2.30 9.31
CA THR A 46 -18.79 -1.62 8.07
C THR A 46 -18.31 -2.29 6.79
N LEU A 47 -17.46 -3.32 6.89
CA LEU A 47 -17.00 -4.06 5.73
C LEU A 47 -18.15 -4.89 5.14
N GLU A 48 -18.18 -4.97 3.82
CA GLU A 48 -19.12 -5.85 3.11
C GLU A 48 -18.74 -7.31 3.39
N ARG A 49 -19.70 -8.24 3.32
CA ARG A 49 -19.41 -9.65 3.50
C ARG A 49 -18.45 -10.15 2.42
N GLU A 50 -17.58 -11.08 2.80
CA GLU A 50 -16.52 -11.63 1.96
C GLU A 50 -15.48 -10.60 1.48
N THR A 51 -15.27 -9.51 2.23
CA THR A 51 -14.23 -8.53 1.91
C THR A 51 -12.85 -9.12 2.15
N VAL A 52 -11.93 -8.94 1.20
CA VAL A 52 -10.50 -9.19 1.40
C VAL A 52 -9.84 -7.89 1.82
N VAL A 53 -9.22 -7.91 2.99
CA VAL A 53 -8.54 -6.75 3.57
C VAL A 53 -7.09 -6.75 3.13
N VAL A 54 -6.64 -5.63 2.58
CA VAL A 54 -5.25 -5.43 2.13
C VAL A 54 -4.58 -4.46 3.10
N LEU A 55 -3.54 -4.91 3.79
CA LEU A 55 -2.73 -4.10 4.69
C LEU A 55 -1.46 -3.69 3.96
N VAL A 56 -1.29 -2.39 3.72
CA VAL A 56 -0.06 -1.82 3.17
C VAL A 56 0.63 -1.05 4.28
N PHE A 57 1.86 -1.44 4.61
CA PHE A 57 2.58 -0.89 5.75
C PHE A 57 4.09 -0.83 5.52
N ASP A 58 4.73 0.15 6.13
CA ASP A 58 6.16 0.40 6.06
C ASP A 58 6.92 -0.54 7.01
N THR A 59 8.17 -0.90 6.66
CA THR A 59 8.99 -1.82 7.45
C THR A 59 10.10 -1.11 8.24
N ASP A 60 10.06 0.21 8.34
CA ASP A 60 11.05 1.04 9.03
C ASP A 60 10.88 1.09 10.56
N VAL A 61 9.70 0.74 11.08
CA VAL A 61 9.41 0.70 12.51
C VAL A 61 9.63 -0.71 13.07
N GLU A 62 10.40 -0.86 14.15
CA GLU A 62 10.63 -2.17 14.79
C GLU A 62 9.53 -2.59 15.79
N LYS A 63 8.26 -2.30 15.48
CA LYS A 63 7.13 -2.59 16.39
C LYS A 63 5.96 -3.26 15.67
N ILE A 64 5.87 -4.57 15.81
CA ILE A 64 4.89 -5.40 15.07
C ILE A 64 3.73 -5.91 15.94
N ASP A 65 3.75 -5.65 17.25
CA ASP A 65 2.73 -6.19 18.17
C ASP A 65 1.32 -5.73 17.79
N ILE A 66 1.17 -4.45 17.46
CA ILE A 66 -0.11 -3.86 17.07
C ILE A 66 -0.56 -4.41 15.71
N LEU A 67 0.37 -4.61 14.78
CA LEU A 67 0.08 -5.22 13.48
C LEU A 67 -0.42 -6.66 13.62
N ASP A 68 0.23 -7.46 14.48
CA ASP A 68 -0.20 -8.83 14.79
C ASP A 68 -1.59 -8.86 15.42
N GLU A 69 -1.87 -7.97 16.37
CA GLU A 69 -3.19 -7.85 16.98
C GLU A 69 -4.24 -7.45 15.93
N ASN A 70 -3.93 -6.49 15.06
CA ASN A 70 -4.81 -6.05 13.99
C ASN A 70 -5.12 -7.18 13.01
N ILE A 71 -4.11 -7.95 12.58
CA ILE A 71 -4.31 -9.09 11.68
C ILE A 71 -5.22 -10.14 12.33
N LYS A 72 -5.03 -10.43 13.63
CA LYS A 72 -5.91 -11.34 14.38
C LYS A 72 -7.35 -10.81 14.46
N LEU A 73 -7.52 -9.53 14.78
CA LEU A 73 -8.84 -8.89 14.85
C LEU A 73 -9.56 -8.91 13.50
N ILE A 74 -8.86 -8.61 12.41
CA ILE A 74 -9.42 -8.64 11.06
C ILE A 74 -9.83 -10.07 10.68
N LYS A 75 -8.95 -11.06 10.89
CA LYS A 75 -9.23 -12.48 10.58
C LYS A 75 -10.41 -13.05 11.37
N ASN A 76 -10.64 -12.55 12.59
CA ASN A 76 -11.77 -12.94 13.43
C ASN A 76 -13.09 -12.25 13.04
N SER A 77 -13.08 -11.30 12.09
CA SER A 77 -14.28 -10.62 11.64
C SER A 77 -15.05 -11.47 10.63
N ASN A 78 -16.34 -11.73 10.89
CA ASN A 78 -17.22 -12.52 10.02
C ASN A 78 -17.40 -11.93 8.61
N ASN A 79 -17.13 -10.63 8.43
CA ASN A 79 -17.25 -9.95 7.16
C ASN A 79 -16.00 -10.13 6.28
N VAL A 80 -14.88 -10.55 6.87
CA VAL A 80 -13.60 -10.65 6.19
C VAL A 80 -13.38 -12.07 5.69
N LYS A 81 -13.08 -12.19 4.40
CA LYS A 81 -12.73 -13.47 3.77
C LYS A 81 -11.26 -13.82 3.96
N ASP A 82 -10.39 -12.83 3.77
CA ASP A 82 -8.94 -13.02 3.83
C ASP A 82 -8.21 -11.71 4.12
N VAL A 83 -6.94 -11.82 4.52
CA VAL A 83 -6.05 -10.69 4.83
C VAL A 83 -4.75 -10.82 4.04
N ILE A 84 -4.53 -9.84 3.16
CA ILE A 84 -3.32 -9.72 2.35
C ILE A 84 -2.39 -8.70 3.01
N CYS A 85 -1.14 -9.10 3.25
CA CYS A 85 -0.11 -8.20 3.78
C CYS A 85 0.82 -7.76 2.66
N ILE A 86 1.10 -6.46 2.60
CA ILE A 86 1.99 -5.83 1.62
C ILE A 86 3.00 -4.99 2.39
N PRO A 87 4.13 -5.59 2.78
CA PRO A 87 5.22 -4.85 3.41
C PRO A 87 5.94 -3.99 2.38
N GLN A 88 6.14 -2.71 2.69
CA GLN A 88 6.93 -1.77 1.90
C GLN A 88 8.35 -1.70 2.46
N ILE A 89 9.36 -1.95 1.63
CA ILE A 89 10.75 -1.94 2.10
C ILE A 89 11.17 -0.49 2.37
N LYS A 90 11.38 -0.17 3.65
CA LYS A 90 11.53 1.19 4.20
C LYS A 90 10.27 2.05 4.08
N ASN A 91 9.85 2.43 2.88
CA ASN A 91 8.71 3.32 2.65
C ASN A 91 8.21 3.24 1.20
N LEU A 92 7.11 3.95 0.91
CA LEU A 92 6.57 4.08 -0.45
C LEU A 92 7.55 4.69 -1.48
N GLU A 93 8.34 5.68 -1.09
CA GLU A 93 9.27 6.38 -1.99
C GLU A 93 10.34 5.43 -2.52
N ASP A 94 10.87 4.56 -1.66
CA ASP A 94 11.83 3.51 -2.01
C ASP A 94 11.20 2.42 -2.91
N GLU A 95 9.92 2.09 -2.72
CA GLU A 95 9.17 1.20 -3.62
C GLU A 95 8.96 1.83 -5.01
N LEU A 96 8.70 3.14 -5.06
CA LEU A 96 8.55 3.90 -6.32
C LEU A 96 9.88 3.99 -7.07
N ILE A 97 10.99 4.28 -6.40
CA ILE A 97 12.32 4.26 -7.00
C ILE A 97 12.63 2.87 -7.57
N TYR A 98 12.34 1.80 -6.82
CA TYR A 98 12.59 0.43 -7.29
C TYR A 98 11.73 0.03 -8.49
N SER A 99 10.49 0.52 -8.54
CA SER A 99 9.53 0.19 -9.58
C SER A 99 9.58 1.12 -10.79
N THR A 100 10.40 2.17 -10.79
CA THR A 100 10.58 3.11 -11.92
C THR A 100 12.05 3.18 -12.35
N ASN A 101 12.33 3.87 -13.45
CA ASN A 101 13.69 4.10 -13.93
C ASN A 101 14.27 5.42 -13.38
N ILE A 102 14.06 5.71 -12.10
CA ILE A 102 14.58 6.92 -11.44
C ILE A 102 15.58 6.54 -10.35
N ASN A 103 16.49 7.47 -10.05
CA ASN A 103 17.44 7.30 -8.94
C ASN A 103 16.98 8.03 -7.67
N LYS A 104 16.23 9.11 -7.83
CA LYS A 104 15.67 9.88 -6.71
C LYS A 104 14.18 10.06 -6.88
N ILE A 105 13.45 10.01 -5.77
CA ILE A 105 11.99 10.19 -5.79
C ILE A 105 11.55 11.54 -6.36
N VAL A 106 12.36 12.59 -6.16
CA VAL A 106 12.11 13.92 -6.72
C VAL A 106 12.08 13.92 -8.25
N ASP A 107 12.79 12.99 -8.91
CA ASP A 107 12.84 12.89 -10.36
C ASP A 107 11.52 12.38 -10.96
N LEU A 108 10.65 11.75 -10.14
CA LEU A 108 9.33 11.30 -10.56
C LEU A 108 8.43 12.48 -10.93
N LEU A 109 8.47 13.54 -10.10
CA LEU A 109 7.61 14.70 -10.24
C LEU A 109 8.36 15.98 -10.63
N GLU A 110 9.69 15.93 -10.68
CA GLU A 110 10.60 17.08 -10.79
C GLU A 110 10.43 18.07 -9.62
N SER A 111 10.16 17.52 -8.43
CA SER A 111 9.96 18.28 -7.20
C SER A 111 11.26 18.94 -6.73
N LYS A 112 11.14 20.11 -6.09
CA LYS A 112 12.31 20.86 -5.58
C LYS A 112 13.04 20.12 -4.45
N SER A 113 12.31 19.39 -3.61
CA SER A 113 12.88 18.64 -2.50
C SER A 113 12.06 17.40 -2.14
N LYS A 114 12.63 16.50 -1.34
CA LYS A 114 11.89 15.34 -0.79
C LYS A 114 10.71 15.75 0.10
N LYS A 115 10.81 16.88 0.80
CA LYS A 115 9.69 17.40 1.62
C LYS A 115 8.53 17.83 0.73
N ASP A 116 8.83 18.50 -0.37
CA ASP A 116 7.82 18.98 -1.32
C ASP A 116 7.19 17.83 -2.11
N PHE A 117 7.96 16.76 -2.35
CA PHE A 117 7.49 15.58 -3.09
C PHE A 117 6.16 15.04 -2.56
N LYS A 118 5.99 14.89 -1.23
CA LYS A 118 4.74 14.35 -0.66
C LYS A 118 3.53 15.21 -1.04
N ASN A 119 3.68 16.54 -0.95
CA ASN A 119 2.62 17.47 -1.31
C ASN A 119 2.36 17.47 -2.82
N ASP A 120 3.42 17.49 -3.63
CA ASP A 120 3.33 17.45 -5.10
C ASP A 120 2.67 16.16 -5.59
N PHE A 121 2.97 15.03 -4.95
CA PHE A 121 2.43 13.72 -5.30
C PHE A 121 0.92 13.66 -5.09
N ASN A 122 0.45 14.14 -3.94
CA ASN A 122 -0.98 14.19 -3.63
C ASN A 122 -1.75 15.13 -4.58
N ASN A 123 -1.13 16.28 -4.91
CA ASN A 123 -1.71 17.27 -5.81
C ASN A 123 -1.56 16.93 -7.31
N CYS A 124 -0.76 15.92 -7.66
CA CYS A 124 -0.53 15.55 -9.05
C CYS A 124 -1.82 15.00 -9.68
N LYS A 125 -2.29 15.66 -10.75
CA LYS A 125 -3.46 15.19 -11.53
C LYS A 125 -3.09 14.09 -12.53
N ASN A 126 -1.91 14.20 -13.15
CA ASN A 126 -1.43 13.30 -14.21
C ASN A 126 -0.41 12.29 -13.69
N LEU A 127 -0.56 11.81 -12.45
CA LEU A 127 0.40 10.93 -11.80
C LEU A 127 0.64 9.66 -12.61
N MET A 128 -0.41 9.07 -13.18
CA MET A 128 -0.31 7.87 -14.01
C MET A 128 0.63 8.10 -15.21
N LYS A 129 0.45 9.21 -15.93
CA LYS A 129 1.30 9.54 -17.08
C LYS A 129 2.76 9.74 -16.66
N LYS A 130 3.00 10.44 -15.55
CA LYS A 130 4.35 10.62 -15.01
C LYS A 130 5.01 9.28 -14.63
N LEU A 131 4.24 8.34 -14.06
CA LEU A 131 4.73 6.99 -13.77
C LEU A 131 5.12 6.26 -15.06
N GLU A 132 4.29 6.33 -16.10
CA GLU A 132 4.57 5.72 -17.41
C GLU A 132 5.79 6.35 -18.10
N ASP A 133 5.90 7.69 -18.07
CA ASP A 133 7.03 8.44 -18.63
C ASP A 133 8.36 8.05 -17.95
N LYS A 134 8.31 7.55 -16.70
CA LYS A 134 9.46 7.03 -15.95
C LYS A 134 9.55 5.51 -15.96
N GLU A 135 8.93 4.87 -16.95
CA GLU A 135 8.93 3.41 -17.16
C GLU A 135 8.49 2.59 -15.93
N PHE A 136 7.43 3.04 -15.25
CA PHE A 136 6.89 2.32 -14.09
C PHE A 136 6.51 0.87 -14.42
N LYS A 137 7.00 -0.06 -13.60
CA LYS A 137 6.76 -1.51 -13.69
C LYS A 137 5.96 -1.99 -12.48
N ILE A 138 4.68 -2.27 -12.68
CA ILE A 138 3.81 -2.86 -11.64
C ILE A 138 4.33 -4.20 -11.10
N SER A 139 5.00 -5.00 -11.96
CA SER A 139 5.62 -6.25 -11.55
C SER A 139 6.74 -6.07 -10.52
N LYS A 140 7.34 -4.88 -10.45
CA LYS A 140 8.34 -4.51 -9.43
C LYS A 140 7.73 -3.89 -8.19
N LEU A 141 6.63 -3.15 -8.30
CA LEU A 141 5.99 -2.52 -7.15
C LEU A 141 5.56 -3.59 -6.15
N TRP A 142 6.00 -3.49 -4.90
CA TRP A 142 5.68 -4.43 -3.83
C TRP A 142 6.01 -5.90 -4.17
N SER A 143 6.99 -6.19 -5.03
CA SER A 143 7.41 -7.57 -5.27
C SER A 143 8.55 -8.04 -4.37
N ARG A 144 9.09 -7.14 -3.55
CA ARG A 144 10.17 -7.43 -2.61
C ARG A 144 9.61 -8.09 -1.35
N ASN A 145 10.31 -9.07 -0.83
CA ASN A 145 9.94 -9.70 0.44
C ASN A 145 10.48 -8.86 1.60
N ALA A 146 9.67 -8.76 2.66
CA ALA A 146 10.11 -8.20 3.92
C ALA A 146 11.30 -8.97 4.51
N VAL A 147 12.16 -8.24 5.22
CA VAL A 147 13.32 -8.78 5.94
C VAL A 147 13.05 -8.80 7.45
N ASP A 148 13.94 -9.46 8.19
CA ASP A 148 13.99 -9.44 9.66
C ASP A 148 12.66 -9.80 10.35
N ILE A 149 12.21 -8.96 11.28
CA ILE A 149 11.00 -9.18 12.09
C ILE A 149 9.72 -9.25 11.25
N TYR A 150 9.75 -8.68 10.04
CA TYR A 150 8.64 -8.65 9.09
C TYR A 150 8.63 -9.86 8.15
N LYS A 151 9.67 -10.72 8.15
CA LYS A 151 9.76 -11.94 7.31
C LYS A 151 8.58 -12.90 7.52
N LYS A 152 7.93 -12.85 8.69
CA LYS A 152 6.73 -13.65 8.99
C LYS A 152 5.51 -13.24 8.16
N TYR A 153 5.46 -12.01 7.65
CA TYR A 153 4.39 -11.55 6.78
C TYR A 153 4.75 -11.86 5.33
N LYS A 154 4.10 -12.90 4.78
CA LYS A 154 4.22 -13.23 3.37
C LYS A 154 3.70 -12.06 2.54
N ASN A 155 4.49 -11.63 1.57
CA ASN A 155 4.06 -10.63 0.62
C ASN A 155 3.19 -11.31 -0.47
N ASP A 156 1.89 -11.08 -0.39
CA ASP A 156 0.90 -11.61 -1.33
C ASP A 156 0.35 -10.50 -2.26
N SER A 157 1.18 -9.48 -2.56
CA SER A 157 0.81 -8.35 -3.42
C SER A 157 0.38 -8.76 -4.83
N GLU A 158 0.83 -9.92 -5.33
CA GLU A 158 0.42 -10.45 -6.64
C GLU A 158 -1.09 -10.72 -6.73
N VAL A 159 -1.75 -11.01 -5.59
CA VAL A 159 -3.21 -11.27 -5.55
C VAL A 159 -4.02 -10.02 -5.90
N ILE A 160 -3.51 -8.82 -5.58
CA ILE A 160 -4.20 -7.55 -5.84
C ILE A 160 -3.86 -6.96 -7.21
N LYS A 161 -2.82 -7.47 -7.88
CA LYS A 161 -2.40 -7.04 -9.20
C LYS A 161 -3.23 -7.73 -10.27
N LYS A 162 -3.61 -6.96 -11.28
CA LYS A 162 -4.19 -7.50 -12.51
C LYS A 162 -3.06 -8.10 -13.35
N LYS A 163 -3.31 -9.25 -13.94
CA LYS A 163 -2.45 -9.78 -15.02
C LYS A 163 -2.65 -8.85 -16.22
N VAL A 164 -1.64 -8.02 -16.50
CA VAL A 164 -1.59 -7.12 -17.66
C VAL A 164 -0.60 -7.67 -18.67
#